data_AF-A0A1C5QQ38-F1
#
_entry.id   AF-A0A1C5QQ38-F1
#
_cell.length_a   1.000
_cell.length_b   1.000
_cell.length_c   1.000
_cell.angle_alpha   90.00
_cell.angle_beta   90.00
_cell.angle_gamma   90.00
#
_symmetry.space_group_name_H-M   'P 1'
#
loop_
_entity.id
_entity.type
_entity.pdbx_description
1 polymer ?
#
loop_
_entity_poly.entity_id
_entity_poly.type
_entity_poly.pdbx_seq_one_letter_code
_entity_poly.pdbx_strand_id
1 'polypeptide(L)' 'MIWFTSDMHLGHEKALDFTCRPWNQIDEMNEGIIANINEKVKENDELYILGDYSFKITAL' A
#
# COMPACT_ATOMS: atom_id res chain seq x y z
N MET A 1 8.58 11.00 13.54
CA MET A 1 8.68 11.55 12.17
C MET A 1 7.29 11.51 11.55
N ILE A 2 6.97 12.45 10.66
CA ILE A 2 5.71 12.40 9.91
C ILE A 2 6.00 11.89 8.49
N TRP A 3 5.29 10.85 8.08
CA TRP A 3 5.34 10.23 6.77
C TRP A 3 4.02 10.43 6.03
N PHE A 4 4.09 10.49 4.71
CA PHE A 4 2.92 10.63 3.85
C PHE A 4 2.99 9.59 2.73
N THR A 5 1.85 8.99 2.42
CA THR A 5 1.65 8.16 1.24
C THR A 5 0.21 8.30 0.75
N SER A 6 -0.07 7.78 -0.44
CA SER A 6 -1.40 7.78 -1.04
C SER A 6 -1.48 6.66 -2.08
N ASP A 7 -2.68 6.37 -2.58
CA ASP A 7 -2.90 5.51 -3.74
C ASP A 7 -2.29 4.12 -3.57
N MET A 8 -2.44 3.55 -2.37
CA MET A 8 -1.96 2.21 -2.06
C MET A 8 -2.73 1.16 -2.86
N HIS A 9 -4.02 1.41 -3.11
CA HIS A 9 -4.89 0.54 -3.90
C HIS A 9 -4.84 -0.93 -3.45
N LEU A 10 -4.76 -1.17 -2.14
CA LEU A 10 -4.68 -2.53 -1.60
C LEU A 10 -5.89 -3.36 -2.06
N GLY A 11 -5.63 -4.54 -2.61
CA GLY A 11 -6.67 -5.42 -3.18
C GLY A 11 -7.23 -5.00 -4.55
N HIS A 12 -6.79 -3.87 -5.12
CA HIS A 12 -7.21 -3.44 -6.45
C HIS A 12 -6.36 -4.10 -7.54
N GLU A 13 -6.71 -5.32 -7.94
CA GLU A 13 -5.93 -6.09 -8.95
C GLU A 13 -5.67 -5.31 -10.25
N LYS A 14 -6.67 -4.59 -10.77
CA LYS A 14 -6.52 -3.77 -11.97
C LYS A 14 -5.48 -2.65 -11.83
N ALA A 15 -5.15 -2.21 -10.62
CA ALA A 15 -4.13 -1.19 -10.41
C ALA A 15 -2.75 -1.65 -10.89
N LEU A 16 -2.50 -2.97 -10.94
CA LEU A 16 -1.29 -3.53 -11.55
C LEU A 16 -1.19 -3.22 -13.05
N ASP A 17 -2.33 -3.08 -13.74
CA ASP A 17 -2.38 -2.86 -15.19
C ASP A 17 -2.20 -1.38 -15.56
N PHE A 18 -2.83 -0.48 -14.81
CA PHE A 18 -2.90 0.95 -15.17
C PHE A 18 -1.96 1.85 -14.36
N THR A 19 -1.31 1.31 -13.32
CA THR A 19 -0.20 1.98 -12.64
C THR A 19 1.03 1.08 -12.79
N CYS A 20 2.21 1.65 -13.11
CA CYS A 20 3.44 0.89 -13.37
C CYS A 20 4.00 0.24 -12.08
N ARG A 21 3.26 -0.70 -11.50
CA ARG A 21 3.58 -1.37 -10.24
C ARG A 21 4.65 -2.44 -10.50
N PRO A 22 5.65 -2.57 -9.62
CA PRO A 22 6.73 -3.55 -9.77
C PRO A 22 6.34 -4.98 -9.31
N TRP A 23 5.05 -5.34 -9.40
CA TRP A 23 4.53 -6.64 -8.96
C TRP A 23 3.64 -7.25 -10.03
N ASN A 24 3.56 -8.57 -10.08
CA ASN A 24 2.74 -9.27 -11.07
C ASN A 24 1.42 -9.75 -10.50
N GLN A 25 1.31 -9.88 -9.17
CA GLN A 25 0.14 -10.40 -8.47
C GLN A 25 -0.30 -9.45 -7.36
N ILE A 26 -1.60 -9.44 -7.06
CA ILE A 26 -2.18 -8.50 -6.08
C ILE A 26 -1.66 -8.74 -4.67
N ASP A 27 -1.45 -10.00 -4.29
CA ASP A 27 -0.93 -10.35 -2.98
C ASP A 27 0.53 -9.89 -2.81
N GLU A 28 1.36 -10.02 -3.86
CA GLU A 28 2.74 -9.50 -3.87
C GLU A 28 2.77 -7.98 -3.69
N MET A 29 1.85 -7.27 -4.34
CA MET A 29 1.73 -5.82 -4.19
C MET A 29 1.31 -5.43 -2.78
N ASN A 30 0.29 -6.08 -2.23
CA ASN A 30 -0.22 -5.77 -0.89
C ASN A 30 0.89 -5.96 0.17
N GLU A 31 1.51 -7.14 0.18
CA GLU A 31 2.59 -7.46 1.12
C GLU A 31 3.83 -6.60 0.91
N GLY A 32 4.19 -6.33 -0.36
CA GLY A 32 5.32 -5.48 -0.69
C GLY A 32 5.14 -4.03 -0.21
N ILE A 33 3.95 -3.45 -0.37
CA ILE A 33 3.63 -2.11 0.14
C ILE A 33 3.74 -2.09 1.67
N ILE A 34 3.15 -3.08 2.36
CA ILE A 34 3.18 -3.19 3.82
C ILE A 34 4.62 -3.34 4.33
N ALA A 35 5.42 -4.21 3.71
CA ALA A 35 6.82 -4.42 4.06
C ALA A 35 7.65 -3.13 3.90
N ASN A 36 7.48 -2.41 2.79
CA ASN A 36 8.18 -1.15 2.54
C ASN A 36 7.82 -0.08 3.60
N ILE A 37 6.55 0.01 4.00
CA ILE A 37 6.11 0.91 5.07
C ILE A 37 6.77 0.52 6.39
N ASN A 38 6.71 -0.75 6.78
CA ASN A 38 7.29 -1.25 8.04
C ASN A 38 8.81 -1.10 8.11
N GLU A 39 9.51 -1.11 6.97
CA GLU A 39 10.95 -0.85 6.93
C GLU A 39 11.28 0.60 7.33
N LYS A 40 10.42 1.57 6.96
CA LYS A 40 10.68 3.01 7.14
C LYS A 40 10.01 3.60 8.38
N VAL A 41 8.72 3.33 8.56
CA VAL A 41 7.88 3.93 9.61
C VAL A 41 8.09 3.16 10.91
N LYS A 42 8.47 3.86 11.98
CA LYS A 42 8.66 3.27 13.32
C LYS A 42 7.42 3.44 14.19
N GLU A 43 7.37 2.70 15.29
CA GLU A 43 6.21 2.68 16.20
C GLU A 43 5.78 4.08 16.70
N ASN A 44 6.74 4.98 16.92
CA ASN A 44 6.49 6.34 17.39
C ASN A 44 6.41 7.38 16.25
N ASP A 45 6.36 6.94 14.99
CA ASP A 45 6.12 7.80 13.84
C ASP A 45 4.64 7.90 13.51
N GLU A 46 4.27 8.95 12.76
CA GLU A 46 2.93 9.12 12.23
C GLU A 46 2.95 8.89 10.72
N LEU A 47 2.07 8.03 10.22
CA LEU A 47 1.86 7.82 8.79
C LEU A 47 0.48 8.32 8.40
N TYR A 48 0.45 9.36 7.56
CA TYR A 48 -0.78 9.84 6.94
C TYR A 48 -0.96 9.17 5.57
N ILE A 49 -2.13 8.56 5.37
CA ILE A 49 -2.55 8.00 4.09
C ILE A 49 -3.61 8.92 3.49
N LEU A 50 -3.29 9.53 2.35
CA LEU A 50 -4.03 10.69 1.84
C LEU A 50 -5.16 10.35 0.85
N GLY A 51 -5.45 9.07 0.62
CA GLY A 51 -6.50 8.65 -0.30
C GLY A 51 -6.24 7.27 -0.89
N ASP A 52 -7.25 6.74 -1.58
CA ASP A 52 -7.17 5.50 -2.38
C ASP A 52 -6.46 4.34 -1.66
N TYR A 53 -6.89 4.11 -0.41
CA TYR A 53 -6.30 3.13 0.49
C TYR A 53 -6.48 1.69 -0.02
N SER A 54 -7.71 1.29 -0.36
CA SER A 54 -8.03 -0.09 -0.75
C SER A 54 -9.24 -0.23 -1.67
N PHE A 55 -9.37 -1.39 -2.32
CA PHE A 55 -10.53 -1.78 -3.11
C PHE A 55 -10.89 -3.25 -2.85
N LYS A 56 -12.07 -3.50 -2.26
CA LYS A 56 -12.65 -4.84 -2.03
C LYS A 56 -11.71 -5.84 -1.32
N ILE A 57 -10.79 -5.36 -0.49
CA ILE A 57 -9.96 -6.22 0.38
C ILE A 57 -10.72 -6.55 1.66
N THR A 58 -10.67 -7.81 2.10
CA THR A 58 -11.20 -8.21 3.41
C THR A 58 -10.20 -7.80 4.49
N ALA A 59 -10.64 -6.99 5.45
CA ALA A 59 -9.87 -6.79 6.68
C ALA A 59 -10.04 -8.02 7.57
N LEU A 60 -8.93 -8.62 7.98
CA LEU A 60 -8.88 -9.70 8.99
C LEU A 60 -8.78 -9.12 10.40
#